data_AF-A0A8S3FNX8-F1
#
_entry.id   AF-A0A8S3FNX8-F1
#
_cell.length_a   1.000
_cell.length_b   1.000
_cell.length_c   1.000
_cell.angle_alpha   90.00
_cell.angle_beta   90.00
_cell.angle_gamma   90.00
#
_symmetry.space_group_name_H-M   'P 1'
#
loop_
_entity.id
_entity.type
_entity.pdbx_description
1 polymer ?
#
loop_
_entity_poly.entity_id
_entity_poly.type
_entity_poly.pdbx_seq_one_letter_code
_entity_poly.pdbx_strand_id
1 'polypeptide(L)' 'PSFEYFARTVPSDSNQARAIVDILQHLNFTYVNTIYSHGDYGEGGFREFRR' A
#
# COMPACT_ATOMS: atom_id res chain seq x y z
N PRO A 1 18.63 1.52 1.24
CA PRO A 1 19.40 0.73 2.23
C PRO A 1 18.81 -0.68 2.36
N SER A 2 19.61 -1.71 2.16
CA SER A 2 19.25 -3.07 2.54
C SER A 2 19.56 -3.28 4.03
N PHE A 3 18.70 -3.99 4.74
CA PHE A 3 18.86 -4.30 6.16
C PHE A 3 19.09 -5.80 6.33
N GLU A 4 20.34 -6.24 6.24
CA GLU A 4 20.72 -7.66 6.11
C GLU A 4 20.29 -8.54 7.30
N TYR A 5 20.23 -7.98 8.50
CA TYR A 5 19.85 -8.70 9.72
C TYR A 5 18.47 -8.30 10.26
N PHE A 6 17.70 -7.51 9.52
CA PHE A 6 16.40 -7.06 9.97
C PHE A 6 15.32 -8.11 9.65
N ALA A 7 14.60 -8.53 10.68
CA ALA A 7 13.40 -9.35 10.56
C ALA A 7 12.25 -8.69 11.32
N ARG A 8 11.04 -8.91 10.83
CA ARG A 8 9.80 -8.50 11.50
C ARG A 8 8.75 -9.59 11.38
N THR A 9 7.90 -9.69 12.38
CA THR A 9 6.77 -10.63 12.41
C THR A 9 5.48 -10.03 11.83
N VAL A 10 5.43 -8.70 11.69
CA VAL A 10 4.30 -7.97 11.11
C VAL A 10 4.49 -7.84 9.58
N PRO A 11 3.45 -8.09 8.77
CA PRO A 11 3.54 -7.95 7.32
C PRO A 11 3.79 -6.51 6.87
N SER A 12 4.17 -6.33 5.61
CA SER A 12 4.34 -5.00 5.02
C SER A 12 3.02 -4.29 4.79
N ASP A 13 2.97 -2.98 5.03
CA ASP A 13 1.84 -2.13 4.63
C ASP A 13 1.64 -2.11 3.10
N SER A 14 2.68 -2.43 2.33
CA SER A 14 2.56 -2.68 0.88
C SER A 14 1.59 -3.81 0.55
N ASN A 15 1.42 -4.79 1.45
CA ASN A 15 0.42 -5.84 1.27
C ASN A 15 -1.00 -5.29 1.45
N GLN A 16 -1.18 -4.35 2.39
CA GLN A 16 -2.46 -3.68 2.57
C GLN A 16 -2.83 -2.85 1.34
N ALA A 17 -1.90 -2.05 0.81
CA ALA A 17 -2.15 -1.24 -0.39
C ALA A 17 -2.57 -2.12 -1.59
N ARG A 18 -1.88 -3.24 -1.80
CA ARG A 18 -2.23 -4.22 -2.85
C ARG A 18 -3.59 -4.86 -2.64
N ALA A 19 -3.91 -5.27 -1.41
CA ALA A 19 -5.21 -5.85 -1.10
C ALA A 19 -6.37 -4.87 -1.40
N ILE A 20 -6.18 -3.56 -1.17
CA ILE A 20 -7.19 -2.56 -1.53
C ILE A 20 -7.36 -2.52 -3.06
N VAL A 21 -6.28 -2.50 -3.84
CA VAL A 21 -6.34 -2.52 -5.31
C VAL A 21 -7.05 -3.77 -5.81
N ASP A 22 -6.72 -4.94 -5.27
CA ASP A 22 -7.34 -6.22 -5.65
C ASP A 22 -8.87 -6.20 -5.42
N ILE A 23 -9.32 -5.65 -4.29
CA ILE A 23 -10.75 -5.50 -3.99
C ILE A 23 -11.43 -4.57 -5.00
N LEU A 24 -10.82 -3.42 -5.30
CA LEU A 24 -11.38 -2.44 -6.25
C LEU A 24 -11.51 -3.04 -7.66
N GLN A 25 -10.50 -3.80 -8.09
CA GLN A 25 -10.52 -4.51 -9.38
C GLN A 25 -11.58 -5.62 -9.39
N HIS A 26 -11.66 -6.43 -8.34
CA HIS A 26 -12.64 -7.50 -8.24
C HIS A 26 -14.09 -6.98 -8.31
N LEU A 27 -14.33 -5.79 -7.79
CA LEU A 27 -15.64 -5.12 -7.80
C LEU A 27 -15.86 -4.22 -9.02
N ASN A 28 -14.93 -4.16 -9.98
CA ASN A 28 -14.99 -3.36 -11.19
C ASN A 28 -15.17 -1.84 -10.94
N PHE A 29 -14.56 -1.29 -9.90
CA PHE A 29 -14.52 0.16 -9.74
C PHE A 29 -13.63 0.79 -10.83
N THR A 30 -14.19 1.72 -11.59
CA THR A 30 -13.48 2.42 -12.68
C THR A 30 -12.98 3.81 -12.29
N TYR A 31 -13.43 4.32 -11.13
CA TYR A 31 -13.03 5.63 -10.61
C TYR A 31 -13.00 5.62 -9.08
N VAL A 32 -11.90 6.07 -8.51
CA VAL A 32 -11.69 6.22 -7.06
C VAL A 32 -10.88 7.48 -6.77
N ASN A 33 -11.08 8.05 -5.58
CA ASN A 33 -10.22 9.11 -5.04
C ASN A 33 -9.46 8.57 -3.83
N THR A 34 -8.20 8.97 -3.68
CA THR A 34 -7.37 8.57 -2.54
C THR A 34 -7.00 9.80 -1.72
N ILE A 35 -7.21 9.71 -0.41
CA ILE A 35 -6.72 10.68 0.57
C ILE A 35 -5.72 9.94 1.44
N TYR A 36 -4.56 10.54 1.67
CA TYR A 36 -3.50 9.96 2.48
C TYR A 36 -2.87 11.03 3.37
N SER A 37 -2.31 10.61 4.50
CA SER A 37 -1.57 11.49 5.40
C SER A 37 -0.19 11.82 4.83
N HIS A 38 0.29 13.04 5.08
CA HIS A 38 1.68 13.38 4.78
C HIS A 38 2.63 12.58 5.69
N GLY A 39 3.75 12.11 5.12
CA GLY A 39 4.75 11.28 5.79
C GLY A 39 4.81 9.85 5.27
N ASP A 40 5.75 9.07 5.80
CA ASP A 40 6.20 7.79 5.21
C ASP A 40 5.09 6.76 5.04
N TYR A 41 4.17 6.66 5.98
CA TYR A 41 3.07 5.70 5.91
C TYR A 41 2.06 6.06 4.81
N GLY A 42 1.51 7.28 4.83
CA GLY A 42 0.48 7.68 3.88
C GLY A 42 1.02 7.85 2.46
N GLU A 43 2.18 8.49 2.30
CA GLU A 43 2.83 8.63 0.99
C GLU A 43 3.37 7.30 0.48
N GLY A 44 3.93 6.46 1.37
CA GLY A 44 4.40 5.12 1.02
C GLY A 44 3.27 4.21 0.57
N GLY A 45 2.19 4.18 1.34
CA GLY A 45 0.97 3.43 0.99
C GLY A 45 0.37 3.91 -0.33
N PHE A 46 0.31 5.23 -0.57
CA PHE A 46 -0.16 5.78 -1.84
C PHE A 46 0.74 5.40 -3.02
N ARG A 47 2.07 5.40 -2.84
CA ARG A 47 3.01 4.93 -3.88
C ARG A 47 2.78 3.47 -4.22
N GLU A 48 2.59 2.61 -3.23
CA GLU A 48 2.30 1.18 -3.45
C GLU A 48 0.90 0.97 -4.07
N PHE A 49 -0.10 1.75 -3.68
CA PHE A 49 -1.45 1.71 -4.26
C PHE A 49 -1.48 2.12 -5.74
N ARG A 50 -0.53 2.96 -6.15
CA ARG A 50 -0.40 3.48 -7.52
C ARG A 50 0.43 2.57 -8.45
N ARG A 51 1.05 1.51 -7.93
CA ARG A 51 1.81 0.52 -8.71
C ARG A 51 0.88 -0.44 -9.42
#